data_AF-A0A9Q3HS60-F1
#
_entry.id   AF-A0A9Q3HS60-F1
#
_cell.length_a   1.000
_cell.length_b   1.000
_cell.length_c   1.000
_cell.angle_alpha   90.00
_cell.angle_beta   90.00
_cell.angle_gamma   90.00
#
_symmetry.space_group_name_H-M   'P 1'
#
loop_
_entity.id
_entity.type
_entity.pdbx_description
1 polymer ?
#
loop_
_entity_poly.entity_id
_entity_poly.type
_entity_poly.pdbx_seq_one_letter_code
_entity_poly.pdbx_strand_id
1 'polypeptide(L)'
;MEETYDEGRFHLLDGIIYHRTKDTCVLTVVDRSLINLVLKEFHNSPFSGHLSEESTIEKINTYIWWPMWQKDVEEYCKTCDRCQKANKSTGKRLGNMIKIQEPSNPWEIFHMDWLSGLQPGGDRSYNACLVIFDRFSKTPIFLPCHKEDTAMDTALLIWNRVI
;
A
#
# COMPACT_ATOMS: atom_id res chain seq x y z
N MET A 1 -34.89 -2.72 -2.36
CA MET A 1 -35.13 -1.74 -1.28
C MET A 1 -35.86 -0.58 -1.92
N GLU A 2 -37.14 -0.42 -1.62
CA GLU A 2 -37.91 0.75 -2.05
C GLU A 2 -37.36 1.97 -1.33
N GLU A 3 -36.80 2.92 -2.07
CA GLU A 3 -36.41 4.22 -1.51
C GLU A 3 -37.68 5.04 -1.30
N THR A 4 -38.07 5.23 -0.04
CA THR A 4 -39.15 6.14 0.34
C THR A 4 -38.67 7.57 0.16
N TYR A 5 -39.29 8.29 -0.77
CA TYR A 5 -39.08 9.72 -0.97
C TYR A 5 -39.78 10.46 0.17
N ASP A 6 -39.08 10.62 1.30
CA ASP A 6 -39.61 11.39 2.42
C ASP A 6 -39.74 12.88 2.02
N GLU A 7 -40.95 13.43 2.14
CA GLU A 7 -41.20 14.86 1.98
C GLU A 7 -40.28 15.68 2.89
N GLY A 8 -39.70 16.76 2.35
CA GLY A 8 -38.84 17.69 3.11
C GLY A 8 -37.33 17.45 3.03
N ARG A 9 -36.85 16.44 2.30
CA ARG A 9 -35.41 16.22 2.05
C ARG A 9 -34.83 17.02 0.89
N PHE A 10 -35.67 17.67 0.08
CA PHE A 10 -35.21 18.46 -1.07
C PHE A 10 -35.66 19.90 -0.98
N HIS A 11 -34.76 20.83 -1.28
CA HIS A 11 -35.02 22.27 -1.31
C HIS A 11 -34.64 22.84 -2.68
N LEU A 12 -35.56 23.58 -3.31
CA LEU A 12 -35.30 24.33 -4.53
C LEU A 12 -34.92 25.77 -4.17
N LEU A 13 -33.73 26.20 -4.58
CA LEU A 13 -33.23 27.57 -4.40
C LEU A 13 -32.61 28.04 -5.71
N ASP A 14 -33.09 29.17 -6.25
CA ASP A 14 -32.60 29.76 -7.50
C ASP A 14 -32.54 28.77 -8.70
N GLY A 15 -33.52 27.86 -8.76
CA GLY A 15 -33.60 26.84 -9.82
C GLY A 15 -32.68 25.64 -9.60
N ILE A 16 -31.98 25.57 -8.47
CA ILE A 16 -31.06 24.48 -8.09
C ILE A 16 -31.68 23.67 -6.96
N ILE A 17 -31.62 22.34 -7.08
CA ILE A 17 -32.14 21.42 -6.05
C ILE A 17 -31.01 21.04 -5.10
N TYR A 18 -31.29 21.08 -3.80
CA TYR A 18 -30.40 20.64 -2.73
C TYR A 18 -31.04 19.48 -1.98
N HIS A 19 -30.24 18.48 -1.65
CA HIS A 19 -30.62 17.36 -0.79
C HIS A 19 -30.13 17.64 0.63
N ARG A 20 -31.06 17.70 1.58
CA ARG A 20 -30.81 17.98 2.99
C ARG A 20 -30.97 16.71 3.81
N THR A 21 -29.93 16.39 4.56
CA THR A 21 -29.95 15.42 5.66
C THR A 21 -29.97 16.16 7.00
N LYS A 22 -29.90 15.41 8.11
CA LYS A 22 -29.86 15.99 9.45
C LYS A 22 -28.69 16.97 9.62
N ASP A 23 -27.53 16.63 9.04
CA ASP A 23 -26.27 17.33 9.28
C ASP A 23 -25.67 17.96 8.01
N THR A 24 -26.22 17.67 6.82
CA THR A 24 -25.68 18.17 5.54
C THR A 24 -26.75 18.73 4.61
N CYS A 25 -26.36 19.67 3.74
CA CYS A 25 -27.18 20.17 2.64
C CYS A 25 -26.29 20.24 1.40
N VAL A 26 -26.53 19.37 0.43
CA VAL A 26 -25.66 19.13 -0.72
C VAL A 26 -26.39 19.32 -2.04
N LEU A 27 -25.68 19.65 -3.11
CA LEU A 27 -26.25 19.85 -4.44
C LEU A 27 -26.85 18.54 -4.96
N THR A 28 -28.07 18.58 -5.53
CA THR A 28 -28.68 17.43 -6.20
C THR A 28 -28.44 17.49 -7.70
N VAL A 29 -27.82 16.44 -8.25
CA VAL A 29 -27.68 16.27 -9.70
C VAL A 29 -28.87 15.47 -10.21
N VAL A 30 -29.75 16.15 -10.96
CA VAL A 30 -30.94 15.53 -11.55
C VAL A 30 -30.65 15.00 -12.95
N ASP A 31 -29.87 15.76 -13.74
CA ASP A 31 -29.49 15.35 -15.09
C ASP A 31 -28.35 14.32 -15.03
N ARG A 32 -28.67 13.08 -15.44
CA ARG A 32 -27.69 11.99 -15.48
C ARG A 32 -26.53 12.26 -16.44
N SER A 33 -26.71 13.13 -17.43
CA SER A 33 -25.63 13.52 -18.36
C SER A 33 -24.46 14.19 -17.62
N LEU A 34 -24.72 14.85 -16.49
CA LEU A 34 -23.73 15.55 -15.68
C LEU A 34 -22.97 14.63 -14.71
N ILE A 35 -23.47 13.43 -14.42
CA ILE A 35 -22.85 12.50 -13.46
C ILE A 35 -21.43 12.16 -13.89
N ASN A 36 -21.19 11.86 -15.16
CA ASN A 36 -19.85 11.56 -15.66
C ASN A 36 -18.89 12.75 -15.53
N LEU A 37 -19.39 13.98 -15.70
CA LEU A 37 -18.58 15.18 -15.52
C LEU A 37 -18.18 15.34 -14.05
N VAL A 38 -19.13 15.15 -13.13
CA VAL A 38 -18.87 15.17 -11.68
C VAL A 38 -17.84 14.11 -11.31
N LEU A 39 -18.04 12.85 -11.72
CA LEU A 39 -17.11 11.77 -11.41
C LEU A 39 -15.69 12.07 -11.93
N LYS A 40 -15.58 12.62 -13.14
CA LYS A 40 -14.31 13.03 -13.72
C LYS A 40 -13.62 14.14 -12.92
N GLU A 41 -14.36 15.17 -12.49
CA GLU A 41 -13.78 16.24 -11.67
C GLU A 41 -13.34 15.75 -10.28
N PHE A 42 -14.14 14.89 -9.66
CA PHE A 42 -13.88 14.39 -8.31
C PHE A 42 -12.83 13.28 -8.24
N HIS A 43 -12.54 12.59 -9.36
CA HIS A 43 -11.56 11.51 -9.40
C HIS A 43 -10.33 11.81 -10.30
N ASN A 44 -10.54 12.29 -11.53
CA ASN A 44 -9.47 12.45 -12.53
C ASN A 44 -8.82 13.83 -12.53
N SER A 45 -9.42 14.83 -11.89
CA SER A 45 -8.83 16.18 -11.83
C SER A 45 -7.41 16.12 -11.23
N PRO A 46 -6.46 16.91 -11.73
CA PRO A 46 -5.11 17.00 -11.14
C PRO A 46 -5.14 17.28 -9.63
N PHE A 47 -6.15 18.02 -9.15
CA PHE A 47 -6.36 18.32 -7.73
C PHE A 47 -7.01 17.18 -6.94
N SER A 48 -7.67 16.25 -7.64
CA SER A 48 -8.32 15.06 -7.06
C SER A 48 -7.40 13.83 -7.08
N GLY A 49 -6.27 13.88 -7.77
CA GLY A 49 -5.14 12.97 -7.55
C GLY A 49 -5.39 11.48 -7.81
N HIS A 50 -6.50 11.08 -8.44
CA HIS A 50 -6.91 9.67 -8.52
C HIS A 50 -6.99 9.00 -7.14
N LEU A 51 -7.65 9.68 -6.21
CA LEU A 51 -7.92 9.16 -4.86
C LEU A 51 -8.54 7.76 -4.89
N SER A 52 -8.40 7.05 -3.76
CA SER A 52 -9.07 5.75 -3.57
C SER A 52 -10.59 5.88 -3.74
N GLU A 53 -11.25 4.75 -3.98
CA GLU A 53 -12.72 4.68 -4.06
C GLU A 53 -13.37 5.30 -2.81
N GLU A 54 -12.92 4.89 -1.62
CA GLU A 54 -13.38 5.40 -0.32
C GLU A 54 -13.21 6.92 -0.19
N SER A 55 -12.02 7.46 -0.49
CA SER A 55 -11.78 8.90 -0.43
C SER A 55 -12.57 9.69 -1.48
N THR A 56 -12.83 9.08 -2.65
CA THR A 56 -13.67 9.69 -3.69
C THR A 56 -15.14 9.75 -3.24
N ILE A 57 -15.62 8.70 -2.59
CA ILE A 57 -16.97 8.63 -1.99
C ILE A 57 -17.13 9.71 -0.91
N GLU A 58 -16.17 9.83 0.03
CA GLU A 58 -16.21 10.85 1.09
C GLU A 58 -16.25 12.27 0.51
N LYS A 59 -15.43 12.53 -0.53
CA LYS A 59 -15.38 13.83 -1.18
C LYS A 59 -16.71 14.17 -1.86
N ILE A 60 -17.30 13.23 -2.61
CA ILE A 60 -18.59 13.46 -3.29
C ILE A 60 -19.71 13.68 -2.27
N ASN A 61 -19.76 12.87 -1.20
CA ASN A 61 -20.76 12.98 -0.13
C ASN A 61 -20.79 14.36 0.55
N THR A 62 -19.67 15.09 0.51
CA THR A 62 -19.55 16.42 1.10
C THR A 62 -20.29 17.50 0.29
N TYR A 63 -20.45 17.31 -1.02
CA TYR A 63 -20.89 18.39 -1.92
C TYR A 63 -22.10 18.03 -2.78
N ILE A 64 -22.26 16.77 -3.18
CA ILE A 64 -23.19 16.38 -4.24
C ILE A 64 -23.93 15.08 -3.87
N TRP A 65 -25.19 14.99 -4.28
CA TRP A 65 -26.02 13.80 -4.16
C TRP A 65 -26.81 13.53 -5.46
N TRP A 66 -27.00 12.24 -5.77
CA TRP A 66 -27.98 11.76 -6.75
C TRP A 66 -28.39 10.32 -6.41
N PRO A 67 -29.50 9.79 -6.95
CA PRO A 67 -29.88 8.41 -6.71
C PRO A 67 -28.77 7.44 -7.17
N MET A 68 -28.40 6.50 -6.29
CA MET A 68 -27.33 5.51 -6.53
C MET A 68 -25.91 6.07 -6.70
N TRP A 69 -25.63 7.29 -6.21
CA TRP A 69 -24.33 7.94 -6.38
C TRP A 69 -23.12 7.11 -5.94
N GLN A 70 -23.22 6.38 -4.83
CA GLN A 70 -22.12 5.52 -4.35
C GLN A 70 -21.76 4.44 -5.38
N LYS A 71 -22.77 3.77 -5.95
CA LYS A 71 -22.56 2.71 -6.94
C LYS A 71 -21.90 3.26 -8.21
N ASP A 72 -22.32 4.43 -8.66
CA ASP A 72 -21.74 5.09 -9.83
C ASP A 72 -20.27 5.46 -9.58
N VAL A 73 -19.92 5.92 -8.37
CA VAL A 73 -18.53 6.22 -7.98
C VAL A 73 -17.67 4.96 -7.97
N GLU A 74 -18.16 3.87 -7.37
CA GLU A 74 -17.45 2.59 -7.35
C GLU A 74 -17.17 2.08 -8.77
N GLU A 75 -18.19 2.06 -9.63
CA GLU A 75 -18.07 1.59 -11.02
C GLU A 75 -17.08 2.45 -11.82
N TYR A 76 -17.10 3.77 -11.61
CA TYR A 76 -16.17 4.69 -12.24
C TYR A 76 -14.72 4.48 -11.78
N CYS A 77 -14.48 4.30 -10.48
CA CYS A 77 -13.14 4.03 -9.94
C CYS A 77 -12.60 2.68 -10.46
N LYS A 78 -13.45 1.65 -10.54
CA LYS A 78 -13.11 0.32 -11.08
C LYS A 78 -12.76 0.35 -12.57
N THR A 79 -13.31 1.28 -13.34
CA THR A 79 -13.06 1.41 -14.78
C THR A 79 -11.97 2.43 -15.13
N CYS A 80 -11.39 3.14 -14.16
CA CYS A 80 -10.37 4.14 -14.39
C CYS A 80 -9.01 3.52 -14.79
N ASP A 81 -8.63 3.62 -16.07
CA ASP A 81 -7.41 3.03 -16.65
C ASP A 81 -6.12 3.37 -15.87
N ARG A 82 -5.96 4.63 -15.47
CA ARG A 82 -4.76 5.06 -14.71
C ARG A 82 -4.68 4.39 -13.34
N CYS A 83 -5.80 4.29 -12.65
CA CYS A 83 -5.88 3.63 -11.35
C CYS A 83 -5.63 2.13 -11.49
N GLN A 84 -6.22 1.48 -12.50
CA GLN A 84 -6.04 0.05 -12.73
C GLN A 84 -4.60 -0.31 -13.16
N LYS A 85 -3.90 0.59 -13.85
CA LYS A 85 -2.48 0.42 -14.20
C LYS A 85 -1.52 0.72 -13.04
N ALA A 86 -1.84 1.74 -12.24
CA ALA A 86 -0.99 2.16 -11.11
C ALA A 86 -1.15 1.24 -9.89
N ASN A 87 -2.37 0.80 -9.62
CA ASN A 87 -2.64 -0.17 -8.57
C ASN A 87 -2.17 -1.53 -9.06
N LYS A 88 -1.00 -1.95 -8.58
CA LYS A 88 -0.68 -3.38 -8.56
C LYS A 88 -1.84 -4.05 -7.83
N SER A 89 -2.54 -4.97 -8.49
CA SER A 89 -3.43 -5.89 -7.80
C SER A 89 -2.70 -6.34 -6.55
N THR A 90 -3.21 -5.96 -5.38
CA THR A 90 -2.97 -6.72 -4.17
C THR A 90 -3.48 -8.09 -4.56
N GLY A 91 -2.56 -8.99 -4.90
CA GLY A 91 -2.90 -10.31 -5.39
C GLY A 91 -3.74 -11.05 -4.35
N LYS A 92 -3.95 -12.35 -4.57
CA LYS A 92 -4.43 -13.21 -3.49
C LYS A 92 -3.63 -12.90 -2.22
N ARG A 93 -4.35 -12.76 -1.10
CA ARG A 93 -3.77 -12.53 0.23
C ARG A 93 -2.50 -13.35 0.34
N LEU A 94 -1.36 -12.68 0.63
CA LEU A 94 -0.08 -13.35 0.77
C LEU A 94 -0.29 -14.60 1.64
N GLY A 95 0.21 -15.75 1.16
CA GLY A 95 0.05 -17.01 1.88
C GLY A 95 0.52 -16.87 3.32
N ASN A 96 -0.05 -17.68 4.22
CA ASN A 96 0.38 -17.68 5.61
C ASN A 96 1.89 -17.92 5.70
N MET A 97 2.57 -17.22 6.62
CA MET A 97 3.98 -17.47 6.89
C MET A 97 4.17 -18.95 7.25
N ILE A 98 5.01 -19.64 6.48
CA ILE A 98 5.36 -21.03 6.75
C ILE A 98 6.41 -21.02 7.86
N LYS A 99 6.16 -21.79 8.94
CA LYS A 99 7.16 -21.99 9.99
C LYS A 99 8.27 -22.88 9.44
N ILE A 100 9.49 -22.39 9.45
CA ILE A 100 10.67 -23.22 9.19
C ILE A 100 10.89 -24.09 10.44
N GLN A 101 11.22 -25.37 10.30
CA GLN A 101 11.51 -26.23 11.45
C GLN A 101 12.67 -25.67 12.29
N GLU A 102 12.52 -25.66 13.61
CA GLU A 102 13.62 -25.25 14.51
C GLU A 102 14.65 -26.39 14.60
N PRO A 103 15.95 -26.08 14.56
CA PRO A 103 17.01 -27.07 14.76
C PRO A 103 16.97 -27.66 16.18
N SER A 104 17.51 -28.87 16.34
CA SER A 104 17.63 -29.56 17.63
C SER A 104 19.01 -29.39 18.27
N ASN A 105 20.03 -29.07 17.46
CA ASN A 105 21.40 -28.86 17.93
C ASN A 105 21.99 -27.55 17.37
N PRO A 106 22.97 -26.94 18.07
CA PRO A 106 23.77 -25.83 17.52
C PRO A 106 24.37 -26.19 16.16
N TRP A 107 24.43 -25.21 15.25
CA TRP A 107 25.07 -25.30 13.93
C TRP A 107 24.40 -26.21 12.90
N GLU A 108 23.24 -26.82 13.20
CA GLU A 108 22.46 -27.58 12.20
C GLU A 108 21.89 -26.66 11.10
N ILE A 109 21.44 -25.47 11.50
CA ILE A 109 20.91 -24.45 10.60
C ILE A 109 21.47 -23.11 11.04
N PHE A 110 22.20 -22.46 10.16
CA PHE A 110 22.64 -21.08 10.35
C PHE A 110 22.24 -20.24 9.14
N HIS A 111 22.02 -18.95 9.40
CA HIS A 111 21.74 -17.95 8.39
C HIS A 111 22.96 -17.07 8.21
N MET A 112 23.18 -16.62 6.99
CA MET A 112 24.21 -15.62 6.69
C MET A 112 23.61 -14.49 5.86
N ASP A 113 24.02 -13.27 6.15
CA ASP A 113 23.64 -12.09 5.38
C ASP A 113 24.76 -11.03 5.43
N TRP A 114 24.74 -10.09 4.49
CA TRP A 114 25.73 -9.03 4.39
C TRP A 114 25.12 -7.68 4.72
N LEU A 115 25.67 -7.04 5.75
CA LEU A 115 25.49 -5.62 5.96
C LEU A 115 26.54 -4.87 5.12
N SER A 116 26.13 -4.35 3.97
CA SER A 116 27.01 -3.63 3.04
C SER A 116 26.80 -2.10 3.05
N GLY A 117 27.73 -1.36 2.45
CA GLY A 117 27.64 0.11 2.36
C GLY A 117 28.05 0.82 3.65
N LEU A 118 28.84 0.17 4.50
CA LEU A 118 29.44 0.80 5.67
C LEU A 118 30.55 1.75 5.22
N GLN A 119 30.77 2.81 6.00
CA GLN A 119 31.95 3.64 5.80
C GLN A 119 33.22 2.79 6.03
N PRO A 120 34.21 2.83 5.13
CA PRO A 120 35.44 2.07 5.30
C PRO A 120 36.10 2.36 6.64
N GLY A 121 36.39 1.33 7.42
CA GLY A 121 36.88 1.47 8.79
C GLY A 121 37.96 0.45 9.18
N GLY A 122 38.77 0.83 10.17
CA GLY A 122 39.88 0.03 10.70
C GLY A 122 41.08 -0.08 9.76
N ASP A 123 42.10 -0.81 10.19
CA ASP A 123 43.40 -0.91 9.50
C ASP A 123 43.32 -1.50 8.08
N ARG A 124 42.27 -2.29 7.82
CA ARG A 124 42.02 -2.93 6.52
C ARG A 124 40.89 -2.28 5.71
N SER A 125 40.35 -1.16 6.20
CA SER A 125 39.29 -0.38 5.52
C SER A 125 38.10 -1.24 5.08
N TYR A 126 37.62 -2.11 5.96
CA TYR A 126 36.45 -2.94 5.69
C TYR A 126 35.21 -2.06 5.50
N ASN A 127 34.39 -2.37 4.49
CA ASN A 127 33.21 -1.60 4.10
C ASN A 127 31.90 -2.44 4.15
N ALA A 128 32.00 -3.68 4.62
CA ALA A 128 30.88 -4.58 4.83
C ALA A 128 31.11 -5.46 6.07
N CYS A 129 30.04 -6.12 6.51
CA CYS A 129 30.08 -7.10 7.59
C CYS A 129 29.23 -8.31 7.20
N LEU A 130 29.84 -9.49 7.19
CA LEU A 130 29.15 -10.77 7.07
C LEU A 130 28.62 -11.14 8.45
N VAL A 131 27.30 -11.24 8.56
CA VAL A 131 26.59 -11.62 9.77
C VAL A 131 26.19 -13.08 9.63
N ILE A 132 26.66 -13.92 10.55
CA ILE A 132 26.30 -15.33 10.62
C ILE A 132 25.53 -15.56 11.92
N PHE A 133 24.38 -16.20 11.84
CA PHE A 133 23.52 -16.44 12.98
C PHE A 133 23.17 -17.92 13.08
N ASP A 134 23.60 -18.57 14.15
CA ASP A 134 23.16 -19.93 14.45
C ASP A 134 21.70 -19.88 14.93
N ARG A 135 20.83 -20.60 14.23
CA ARG A 135 19.40 -20.57 14.51
C ARG A 135 19.06 -21.25 15.82
N PHE A 136 19.85 -22.20 16.30
CA PHE A 136 19.57 -22.86 17.58
C PHE A 136 19.91 -21.93 18.76
N SER A 137 21.17 -21.53 18.87
CA SER A 137 21.68 -20.71 19.98
C SER A 137 21.25 -19.24 19.92
N LYS A 138 20.74 -18.80 18.77
CA LYS A 138 20.40 -17.40 18.49
C LYS A 138 21.59 -16.45 18.66
N THR A 139 22.81 -16.95 18.50
CA THR A 139 24.04 -16.18 18.68
C THR A 139 24.57 -15.68 17.35
N PRO A 140 24.79 -14.37 17.18
CA PRO A 140 25.41 -13.81 15.99
C PRO A 140 26.94 -13.80 16.05
N ILE A 141 27.57 -14.03 14.90
CA ILE A 141 28.99 -13.78 14.63
C ILE A 141 29.08 -12.70 13.56
N PHE A 142 29.88 -11.68 13.83
CA PHE A 142 30.12 -10.56 12.93
C PHE A 142 31.53 -10.63 12.37
N LEU A 143 31.66 -10.79 11.06
CA LEU A 143 32.94 -10.91 10.37
C LEU A 143 33.14 -9.69 9.46
N PRO A 144 34.12 -8.82 9.73
CA PRO A 144 34.39 -7.68 8.86
C PRO A 144 34.92 -8.18 7.51
N CYS A 145 34.35 -7.64 6.43
CA CYS A 145 34.61 -8.07 5.06
C CYS A 145 34.53 -6.89 4.08
N HIS A 146 34.81 -7.15 2.82
CA HIS A 146 34.64 -6.17 1.76
C HIS A 146 33.39 -6.52 0.94
N LYS A 147 32.65 -5.50 0.50
CA LYS A 147 31.50 -5.67 -0.41
C LYS A 147 31.93 -6.34 -1.72
N GLU A 148 33.18 -6.16 -2.09
CA GLU A 148 33.84 -6.68 -3.27
C GLU A 148 34.35 -8.12 -3.10
N ASP A 149 34.26 -8.70 -1.89
CA ASP A 149 34.72 -10.06 -1.61
C ASP A 149 34.02 -11.06 -2.53
N THR A 150 34.82 -11.94 -3.13
CA THR A 150 34.30 -13.00 -3.98
C THR A 150 33.66 -14.11 -3.13
N ALA A 151 32.98 -15.03 -3.79
CA ALA A 151 32.50 -16.25 -3.13
C ALA A 151 33.64 -17.05 -2.47
N MET A 152 34.84 -17.04 -3.08
CA MET A 152 36.01 -17.71 -2.54
C MET A 152 36.51 -17.01 -1.27
N ASP A 153 36.60 -15.68 -1.28
CA ASP A 153 37.02 -14.89 -0.12
C ASP A 153 36.07 -15.09 1.06
N THR A 154 34.76 -15.08 0.78
CA THR A 154 33.72 -15.38 1.77
C THR A 154 33.87 -16.80 2.32
N ALA A 155 34.06 -17.80 1.46
CA ALA A 155 34.23 -19.19 1.89
C ALA A 155 35.46 -19.35 2.80
N LEU A 156 36.59 -18.73 2.44
CA LEU A 156 37.80 -18.71 3.26
C LEU A 156 37.59 -17.96 4.58
N LEU A 157 36.83 -16.87 4.57
CA LEU A 157 36.51 -16.11 5.78
C LEU A 157 35.69 -16.96 6.75
N ILE A 158 34.67 -17.67 6.27
CA ILE A 158 33.85 -18.59 7.07
C ILE A 158 34.70 -19.75 7.58
N TRP A 159 35.45 -20.41 6.69
CA TRP A 159 36.27 -21.57 7.04
C TRP A 159 37.32 -21.26 8.11
N ASN A 160 37.90 -20.06 8.10
CA ASN A 160 38.95 -19.71 9.05
C ASN A 160 38.44 -19.12 10.37
N ARG A 161 37.16 -18.71 10.44
CA ARG A 161 36.62 -17.95 11.58
C ARG A 161 35.42 -18.59 12.27
N VAL A 162 34.81 -19.58 11.64
CA VAL A 162 33.55 -20.18 12.12
C VAL A 162 33.66 -21.71 12.22
N ILE A 163 34.23 -22.34 11.19
CA ILE A 163 34.50 -23.79 11.13
C ILE A 163 35.85 -24.07 11.80
#